data_AF-B8RJH8-F1
#
_entry.id   AF-B8RJH8-F1
#
_cell.length_a   1.000
_cell.length_b   1.000
_cell.length_c   1.000
_cell.angle_alpha   90.00
_cell.angle_beta   90.00
_cell.angle_gamma   90.00
#
_symmetry.space_group_name_H-M   'P 1'
#
loop_
_entity.id
_entity.type
_entity.pdbx_description
1 polymer ?
#
loop_
_entity_poly.entity_id
_entity_poly.type
_entity_poly.pdbx_seq_one_letter_code
_entity_poly.pdbx_strand_id
1 'polypeptide(L)'
;MEPKFLLIFVLVTTFKSAAINADSTPSSEDQDATTSIEDHFEERLTRFIHLGGFAQSIAKEEDRVGRVDRTWTKVPRSEVFLVGSADLPEDSSDYDREKVPVVRVKVNRRINPLSSVDALAFVKVAHKLPEGSNVRNLDAKIDKIQNENVAKLVGIDFCKEDPSDEDKKILGEMQKLFISAIETAMEKEEYDEDFKEGLEKSKEKIQNISVETLFQKGKEGLKSYDCDEADNE
;
A
#
# COMPACT_ATOMS: atom_id res chain seq x y z
N MET A 1 64.18 2.17 -6.91
CA MET A 1 62.76 2.10 -7.34
C MET A 1 62.02 1.36 -6.26
N GLU A 2 61.27 2.08 -5.43
CA GLU A 2 60.45 1.51 -4.36
C GLU A 2 58.98 1.49 -4.79
N PRO A 3 58.19 0.48 -4.43
CA PRO A 3 56.76 0.51 -4.67
C PRO A 3 56.09 1.34 -3.56
N LYS A 4 55.42 2.43 -3.96
CA LYS A 4 54.51 3.16 -3.08
C LYS A 4 53.23 2.34 -2.93
N PHE A 5 53.02 1.77 -1.75
CA PHE A 5 51.74 1.20 -1.34
C PHE A 5 50.70 2.33 -1.27
N LEU A 6 49.72 2.31 -2.16
CA LEU A 6 48.59 3.21 -2.11
C LEU A 6 47.54 2.58 -1.18
N LEU A 7 47.54 3.03 0.08
CA LEU A 7 46.50 2.68 1.05
C LEU A 7 45.18 3.34 0.61
N ILE A 8 44.28 2.53 0.04
CA ILE A 8 42.90 2.94 -0.21
C ILE A 8 42.19 2.89 1.14
N PHE A 9 41.98 4.06 1.76
CA PHE A 9 41.05 4.20 2.87
C PHE A 9 39.62 4.01 2.32
N VAL A 10 39.04 2.83 2.54
CA VAL A 10 37.60 2.62 2.38
C VAL A 10 36.94 3.33 3.56
N LEU A 11 36.45 4.54 3.30
CA LEU A 11 35.60 5.25 4.25
C LEU A 11 34.27 4.49 4.31
N VAL A 12 34.12 3.63 5.32
CA VAL A 12 32.82 3.05 5.68
C VAL A 12 32.01 4.18 6.29
N THR A 13 31.32 4.95 5.46
CA THR A 13 30.26 5.84 5.92
C THR A 13 29.15 4.96 6.45
N THR A 14 29.07 4.85 7.78
CA THR A 14 27.87 4.39 8.47
C THR A 14 26.76 5.36 8.09
N PHE A 15 26.00 5.02 7.05
CA PHE A 15 24.68 5.59 6.84
C PHE A 15 23.90 5.21 8.09
N LYS A 16 23.74 6.20 8.96
CA LYS A 16 22.80 6.18 10.07
C LYS A 16 21.44 6.07 9.40
N SER A 17 20.96 4.85 9.19
CA SER A 17 19.60 4.58 8.75
C SER A 17 18.71 5.46 9.61
N ALA A 18 18.07 6.43 8.97
CA ALA A 18 16.98 7.14 9.61
C ALA A 18 16.06 6.05 10.14
N ALA A 19 15.83 6.09 11.45
CA ALA A 19 14.87 5.22 12.09
C ALA A 19 13.57 5.39 11.32
N ILE A 20 13.26 4.37 10.53
CA ILE A 20 11.95 4.17 9.94
C ILE A 20 11.00 4.31 11.13
N ASN A 21 9.98 5.16 11.01
CA ASN A 21 8.80 5.03 11.86
C ASN A 21 8.24 3.64 11.56
N ALA A 22 8.77 2.66 12.29
CA ALA A 22 8.52 1.23 12.16
C ALA A 22 7.19 0.84 12.81
N ASP A 23 6.25 1.78 12.92
CA ASP A 23 4.94 1.57 13.53
C ASP A 23 3.88 1.12 12.51
N SER A 24 4.23 0.98 11.23
CA SER A 24 3.27 0.62 10.16
C SER A 24 3.67 -0.61 9.33
N THR A 25 4.86 -1.17 9.58
CA THR A 25 5.29 -2.43 8.94
C THR A 25 5.09 -3.54 9.96
N PRO A 26 4.14 -4.47 9.75
CA PRO A 26 3.88 -5.55 10.69
C PRO A 26 5.16 -6.36 10.92
N SER A 27 5.42 -6.70 12.18
CA SER A 27 6.58 -7.52 12.56
C SER A 27 6.50 -8.90 11.88
N SER A 28 7.62 -9.63 11.82
CA SER A 28 7.59 -10.99 11.26
C SER A 28 6.62 -11.92 12.01
N GLU A 29 6.38 -11.68 13.30
CA GLU A 29 5.42 -12.42 14.11
C GLU A 29 3.96 -12.05 13.76
N ASP A 30 3.68 -10.78 13.43
CA ASP A 30 2.35 -10.32 13.01
C ASP A 30 1.97 -10.86 11.61
N GLN A 31 2.94 -11.11 10.75
CA GLN A 31 2.72 -11.65 9.39
C GLN A 31 2.39 -13.15 9.35
N ASP A 32 2.55 -13.86 10.48
CA ASP A 32 2.22 -15.28 10.62
C ASP A 32 0.95 -15.52 11.43
N ALA A 33 0.38 -14.47 12.05
CA ALA A 33 -0.88 -14.56 12.77
C ALA A 33 -2.06 -14.76 11.81
N THR A 34 -2.93 -15.71 12.12
CA THR A 34 -4.20 -15.88 11.40
C THR A 34 -5.08 -14.67 11.63
N THR A 35 -5.37 -13.93 10.55
CA THR A 35 -6.29 -12.79 10.55
C THR A 35 -7.72 -13.27 10.31
N SER A 36 -8.70 -12.65 10.97
CA SER A 36 -10.10 -12.95 10.73
C SER A 36 -10.55 -12.47 9.33
N ILE A 37 -11.59 -13.08 8.76
CA ILE A 37 -12.20 -12.60 7.50
C ILE A 37 -12.74 -11.19 7.64
N GLU A 38 -13.32 -10.90 8.80
CA GLU A 38 -13.85 -9.60 9.19
C GLU A 38 -12.79 -8.50 9.06
N ASP A 39 -11.61 -8.70 9.65
CA ASP A 39 -10.52 -7.73 9.66
C ASP A 39 -9.77 -7.67 8.33
N HIS A 40 -9.73 -8.79 7.59
CA HIS A 40 -8.98 -8.87 6.35
C HIS A 40 -9.45 -7.83 5.33
N PHE A 41 -10.74 -7.80 4.95
CA PHE A 41 -11.18 -6.87 3.90
C PHE A 41 -11.22 -5.41 4.35
N GLU A 42 -11.42 -5.14 5.66
CA GLU A 42 -11.25 -3.80 6.22
C GLU A 42 -9.80 -3.31 6.04
N GLU A 43 -8.82 -4.16 6.39
CA GLU A 43 -7.41 -3.85 6.24
C GLU A 43 -7.03 -3.74 4.75
N ARG A 44 -7.62 -4.55 3.86
CA ARG A 44 -7.43 -4.40 2.41
C ARG A 44 -7.89 -3.05 1.89
N LEU A 45 -9.03 -2.53 2.36
CA LEU A 45 -9.48 -1.18 2.00
C LEU A 45 -8.56 -0.14 2.61
N THR A 46 -8.32 -0.21 3.92
CA THR A 46 -7.49 0.75 4.67
C THR A 46 -6.11 0.89 4.03
N ARG A 47 -5.43 -0.23 3.80
CA ARG A 47 -4.08 -0.26 3.23
C ARG A 47 -4.07 0.15 1.77
N PHE A 48 -5.14 -0.14 1.02
CA PHE A 48 -5.29 0.42 -0.31
C PHE A 48 -5.40 1.94 -0.24
N ILE A 49 -6.19 2.54 0.65
CA ILE A 49 -6.26 4.00 0.77
C ILE A 49 -4.93 4.62 1.23
N HIS A 50 -4.27 4.00 2.21
CA HIS A 50 -2.94 4.38 2.70
C HIS A 50 -1.89 4.46 1.57
N LEU A 51 -2.01 3.60 0.55
CA LEU A 51 -1.15 3.61 -0.63
C LEU A 51 -1.14 4.97 -1.36
N GLY A 52 -2.25 5.72 -1.33
CA GLY A 52 -2.35 7.03 -1.94
C GLY A 52 -1.41 8.06 -1.32
N GLY A 53 -1.44 8.19 0.02
CA GLY A 53 -0.49 9.06 0.74
C GLY A 53 0.95 8.57 0.60
N PHE A 54 1.15 7.26 0.58
CA PHE A 54 2.49 6.69 0.39
C PHE A 54 3.08 7.02 -1.00
N ALA A 55 2.27 6.98 -2.06
CA ALA A 55 2.67 7.42 -3.39
C ALA A 55 3.01 8.91 -3.44
N GLN A 56 2.23 9.74 -2.75
CA GLN A 56 2.46 11.17 -2.61
C GLN A 56 3.79 11.46 -1.88
N SER A 57 4.08 10.71 -0.81
CA SER A 57 5.34 10.79 -0.06
C SER A 57 6.55 10.47 -0.94
N ILE A 58 6.50 9.35 -1.68
CA ILE A 58 7.58 8.96 -2.59
C ILE A 58 7.78 10.03 -3.66
N ALA A 59 6.72 10.50 -4.33
CA ALA A 59 6.85 11.50 -5.38
C ALA A 59 7.51 12.80 -4.89
N LYS A 60 7.25 13.22 -3.64
CA LYS A 60 7.91 14.36 -3.01
C LYS A 60 9.40 14.10 -2.72
N GLU A 61 9.74 12.94 -2.19
CA GLU A 61 11.13 12.57 -1.91
C GLU A 61 11.95 12.52 -3.22
N GLU A 62 11.41 11.92 -4.28
CA GLU A 62 12.06 11.86 -5.60
C GLU A 62 12.31 13.26 -6.17
N ASP A 63 11.35 14.19 -6.01
CA ASP A 63 11.52 15.58 -6.44
C ASP A 63 12.66 16.28 -5.68
N ARG A 64 12.75 16.05 -4.36
CA ARG A 64 13.81 16.59 -3.52
C ARG A 64 15.18 16.00 -3.85
N VAL A 65 15.30 14.68 -3.96
CA VAL A 65 16.57 13.99 -4.28
C VAL A 65 17.04 14.33 -5.70
N GLY A 66 16.13 14.37 -6.67
CA GLY A 66 16.44 14.75 -8.06
C GLY A 66 17.01 16.17 -8.17
N ARG A 67 16.55 17.12 -7.34
CA ARG A 67 17.14 18.47 -7.26
C ARG A 67 18.58 18.45 -6.74
N VAL A 68 18.91 17.55 -5.81
CA VAL A 68 20.23 17.48 -5.15
C VAL A 68 21.25 16.70 -5.99
N ASP A 69 20.89 15.51 -6.47
CA ASP A 69 21.80 14.59 -7.16
C ASP A 69 21.84 14.81 -8.69
N ARG A 70 20.81 15.46 -9.27
CA ARG A 70 20.63 15.66 -10.74
C ARG A 70 20.66 14.39 -11.60
N THR A 71 20.81 13.21 -10.98
CA THR A 71 20.84 11.89 -11.62
C THR A 71 19.48 11.20 -11.58
N TRP A 72 18.63 11.55 -10.60
CA TRP A 72 17.30 10.99 -10.44
C TRP A 72 16.23 11.87 -11.11
N THR A 73 15.39 11.23 -11.91
CA THR A 73 14.29 11.91 -12.62
C THR A 73 13.10 12.00 -11.67
N LYS A 74 12.48 13.18 -11.58
CA LYS A 74 11.20 13.38 -10.87
C LYS A 74 10.20 12.32 -11.32
N VAL A 75 9.56 11.65 -10.36
CA VAL A 75 8.52 10.65 -10.63
C VAL A 75 7.16 11.21 -10.19
N PRO A 76 6.17 11.33 -11.10
CA PRO A 76 4.83 11.75 -10.72
C PRO A 76 4.15 10.67 -9.86
N ARG A 77 3.19 11.06 -9.00
CA ARG A 77 2.46 10.13 -8.09
C ARG A 77 1.85 8.94 -8.85
N SER A 78 1.30 9.20 -10.03
CA SER A 78 0.70 8.21 -10.93
C SER A 78 1.68 7.18 -11.48
N GLU A 79 2.98 7.42 -11.34
CA GLU A 79 4.02 6.50 -11.79
C GLU A 79 4.68 5.75 -10.64
N VAL A 80 4.32 5.97 -9.37
CA VAL A 80 4.87 5.19 -8.25
C VAL A 80 4.29 3.78 -8.27
N PHE A 81 2.97 3.69 -8.39
CA PHE A 81 2.23 2.44 -8.49
C PHE A 81 1.49 2.38 -9.83
N LEU A 82 1.64 1.26 -10.52
CA LEU A 82 1.11 1.02 -11.86
C LEU A 82 0.01 -0.03 -11.81
N VAL A 83 -0.87 0.03 -12.81
CA VAL A 83 -1.81 -1.06 -13.09
C VAL A 83 -1.01 -2.30 -13.48
N GLY A 84 -1.31 -3.44 -12.85
CA GLY A 84 -0.76 -4.72 -13.25
C GLY A 84 -0.64 -5.70 -12.08
N SER A 85 -0.24 -6.93 -12.41
CA SER A 85 0.06 -7.96 -11.42
C SER A 85 1.10 -7.42 -10.44
N ALA A 86 0.81 -7.50 -9.13
CA ALA A 86 1.78 -7.13 -8.12
C ALA A 86 3.10 -7.88 -8.35
N ASP A 87 4.20 -7.23 -7.98
CA ASP A 87 5.54 -7.82 -7.92
C ASP A 87 5.62 -8.81 -6.74
N LEU A 88 4.66 -9.72 -6.64
CA LEU A 88 4.67 -10.82 -5.71
C LEU A 88 5.54 -11.93 -6.31
N PRO A 89 6.35 -12.58 -5.48
CA PRO A 89 7.12 -13.71 -5.92
C PRO A 89 6.17 -14.92 -6.00
N GLU A 90 5.32 -14.99 -7.02
CA GLU A 90 4.63 -16.25 -7.35
C GLU A 90 5.65 -17.36 -7.67
N ASP A 91 6.92 -16.98 -7.90
CA ASP A 91 8.05 -17.84 -8.24
C ASP A 91 9.18 -17.91 -7.17
N SER A 92 9.02 -17.42 -5.92
CA SER A 92 10.05 -17.66 -4.87
C SER A 92 9.75 -18.89 -4.02
N SER A 93 10.81 -19.50 -3.48
CA SER A 93 10.75 -20.59 -2.50
C SER A 93 9.98 -20.25 -1.22
N ASP A 94 9.76 -18.96 -0.97
CA ASP A 94 9.19 -18.41 0.26
C ASP A 94 7.70 -18.04 0.09
N TYR A 95 7.10 -18.37 -1.06
CA TYR A 95 5.68 -18.14 -1.30
C TYR A 95 4.83 -19.13 -0.50
N ASP A 96 4.31 -18.65 0.63
CA ASP A 96 3.32 -19.37 1.41
C ASP A 96 1.94 -19.26 0.74
N ARG A 97 1.43 -20.39 0.24
CA ARG A 97 0.12 -20.48 -0.44
C ARG A 97 -1.06 -20.18 0.47
N GLU A 98 -0.84 -20.14 1.78
CA GLU A 98 -1.83 -19.79 2.80
C GLU A 98 -1.93 -18.27 3.01
N LYS A 99 -0.97 -17.49 2.49
CA LYS A 99 -0.95 -16.04 2.64
C LYS A 99 -1.61 -15.33 1.46
N VAL A 100 -2.51 -14.42 1.78
CA VAL A 100 -3.28 -13.61 0.83
C VAL A 100 -2.78 -12.16 0.86
N PRO A 101 -2.34 -11.58 -0.27
CA PRO A 101 -1.90 -10.19 -0.33
C PRO A 101 -2.99 -9.21 0.10
N VAL A 102 -2.63 -8.19 0.87
CA VAL A 102 -3.58 -7.16 1.32
C VAL A 102 -3.83 -6.12 0.21
N VAL A 103 -2.78 -5.75 -0.51
CA VAL A 103 -2.82 -4.79 -1.63
C VAL A 103 -2.12 -5.39 -2.85
N ARG A 104 -2.77 -5.31 -4.02
CA ARG A 104 -2.21 -5.84 -5.26
C ARG A 104 -2.06 -4.77 -6.34
N VAL A 105 -0.90 -4.13 -6.37
CA VAL A 105 -0.50 -3.16 -7.40
C VAL A 105 0.95 -3.39 -7.82
N LYS A 106 1.34 -2.91 -8.99
CA LYS A 106 2.71 -3.00 -9.48
C LYS A 106 3.53 -1.79 -9.00
N VAL A 107 4.73 -2.02 -8.47
CA VAL A 107 5.67 -0.95 -8.12
C VAL A 107 6.49 -0.56 -9.36
N ASN A 108 6.63 0.73 -9.63
CA ASN A 108 7.54 1.18 -10.67
C ASN A 108 9.00 1.10 -10.20
N ARG A 109 9.74 0.13 -10.71
CA ARG A 109 11.16 -0.08 -10.35
C ARG A 109 12.12 0.97 -10.93
N ARG A 110 11.61 1.99 -11.64
CA ARG A 110 12.43 3.11 -12.16
C ARG A 110 12.56 4.28 -11.18
N ILE A 111 11.85 4.25 -10.05
CA ILE A 111 12.01 5.23 -8.97
C ILE A 111 13.34 4.99 -8.23
N ASN A 112 13.74 5.89 -7.31
CA ASN A 112 14.94 5.70 -6.52
C ASN A 112 14.95 4.29 -5.86
N PRO A 113 16.08 3.56 -5.88
CA PRO A 113 16.17 2.22 -5.31
C PRO A 113 15.68 2.12 -3.86
N LEU A 114 15.92 3.12 -3.02
CA LEU A 114 15.44 3.15 -1.63
C LEU A 114 13.91 3.29 -1.58
N SER A 115 13.33 4.23 -2.33
CA SER A 115 11.88 4.37 -2.47
C SER A 115 11.22 3.10 -3.03
N SER A 116 11.89 2.43 -3.98
CA SER A 116 11.41 1.17 -4.55
C SER A 116 11.45 0.04 -3.54
N VAL A 117 12.47 -0.05 -2.67
CA VAL A 117 12.52 -1.05 -1.60
C VAL A 117 11.37 -0.82 -0.61
N ASP A 118 11.14 0.43 -0.21
CA ASP A 118 10.06 0.77 0.71
C ASP A 118 8.68 0.50 0.10
N ALA A 119 8.47 0.86 -1.16
CA ALA A 119 7.23 0.55 -1.88
C ALA A 119 6.99 -0.95 -2.04
N LEU A 120 8.05 -1.72 -2.31
CA LEU A 120 7.97 -3.17 -2.37
C LEU A 120 7.65 -3.77 -0.99
N ALA A 121 8.25 -3.28 0.09
CA ALA A 121 7.95 -3.74 1.44
C ALA A 121 6.48 -3.45 1.81
N PHE A 122 5.96 -2.29 1.42
CA PHE A 122 4.58 -1.90 1.68
C PHE A 122 3.56 -2.83 1.00
N VAL A 123 3.76 -3.14 -0.29
CA VAL A 123 2.82 -3.96 -1.08
C VAL A 123 2.98 -5.47 -0.84
N LYS A 124 4.09 -5.92 -0.22
CA LYS A 124 4.34 -7.33 0.07
C LYS A 124 3.61 -7.86 1.29
N VAL A 125 2.87 -7.01 2.02
CA VAL A 125 2.11 -7.47 3.17
C VAL A 125 0.97 -8.39 2.74
N ALA A 126 0.91 -9.55 3.40
CA ALA A 126 -0.07 -10.58 3.18
C ALA A 126 -0.55 -11.13 4.52
N HIS A 127 -1.81 -11.55 4.58
CA HIS A 127 -2.44 -12.14 5.77
C HIS A 127 -2.57 -13.65 5.59
N LYS A 128 -2.38 -14.39 6.68
CA LYS A 128 -2.85 -15.78 6.76
C LYS A 128 -4.32 -15.77 7.14
N LEU A 129 -5.17 -16.47 6.39
CA LEU A 129 -6.60 -16.56 6.67
C LEU A 129 -6.97 -17.91 7.29
N PRO A 130 -8.15 -18.05 7.93
CA PRO A 130 -8.58 -19.32 8.52
C PRO A 130 -8.62 -20.43 7.46
N GLU A 131 -8.27 -21.65 7.85
CA GLU A 131 -8.37 -22.81 6.95
C GLU A 131 -9.79 -22.97 6.42
N GLY A 132 -9.94 -23.23 5.12
CA GLY A 132 -11.24 -23.43 4.48
C GLY A 132 -11.93 -22.16 3.95
N SER A 133 -11.42 -20.96 4.23
CA SER A 133 -12.06 -19.68 3.87
C SER A 133 -12.35 -19.44 2.38
N ASN A 134 -11.78 -20.24 1.46
CA ASN A 134 -11.97 -20.18 -0.01
C ASN A 134 -12.22 -18.78 -0.62
N VAL A 135 -11.44 -17.78 -0.18
CA VAL A 135 -11.62 -16.35 -0.52
C VAL A 135 -11.15 -15.99 -1.93
N ARG A 136 -10.47 -16.90 -2.64
CA ARG A 136 -9.70 -16.60 -3.86
C ARG A 136 -10.48 -15.83 -4.92
N ASN A 137 -11.77 -16.16 -5.10
CA ASN A 137 -12.62 -15.48 -6.07
C ASN A 137 -12.94 -14.03 -5.66
N LEU A 138 -13.17 -13.80 -4.36
CA LEU A 138 -13.39 -12.45 -3.82
C LEU A 138 -12.08 -11.66 -3.84
N ASP A 139 -10.95 -12.28 -3.46
CA ASP A 139 -9.63 -11.64 -3.54
C ASP A 139 -9.29 -11.18 -4.95
N ALA A 140 -9.52 -12.03 -5.96
CA ALA A 140 -9.29 -11.65 -7.35
C ALA A 140 -10.17 -10.46 -7.78
N LYS A 141 -11.39 -10.35 -7.24
CA LYS A 141 -12.28 -9.21 -7.51
C LYS A 141 -11.79 -7.95 -6.81
N ILE A 142 -11.32 -8.04 -5.57
CA ILE A 142 -10.71 -6.93 -4.83
C ILE A 142 -9.40 -6.48 -5.49
N ASP A 143 -8.54 -7.42 -5.90
CA ASP A 143 -7.31 -7.17 -6.66
C ASP A 143 -7.61 -6.36 -7.94
N LYS A 144 -8.67 -6.74 -8.65
CA LYS A 144 -9.12 -6.02 -9.84
C LYS A 144 -9.59 -4.60 -9.51
N ILE A 145 -10.39 -4.43 -8.46
CA ILE A 145 -10.84 -3.10 -8.00
C ILE A 145 -9.64 -2.21 -7.64
N GLN A 146 -8.66 -2.74 -6.90
CA GLN A 146 -7.45 -2.01 -6.53
C GLN A 146 -6.67 -1.56 -7.78
N ASN A 147 -6.45 -2.47 -8.74
CA ASN A 147 -5.77 -2.15 -9.98
C ASN A 147 -6.49 -1.11 -10.85
N GLU A 148 -7.82 -1.21 -10.97
CA GLU A 148 -8.61 -0.29 -11.79
C GLU A 148 -8.72 1.12 -11.18
N ASN A 149 -8.52 1.24 -9.86
CA ASN A 149 -8.73 2.51 -9.13
C ASN A 149 -7.44 3.12 -8.55
N VAL A 150 -6.28 2.46 -8.63
CA VAL A 150 -5.01 2.99 -8.11
C VAL A 150 -4.68 4.35 -8.68
N ALA A 151 -4.92 4.57 -9.99
CA ALA A 151 -4.66 5.84 -10.65
C ALA A 151 -5.53 7.00 -10.11
N LYS A 152 -6.78 6.72 -9.73
CA LYS A 152 -7.66 7.71 -9.10
C LYS A 152 -7.20 8.00 -7.67
N LEU A 153 -6.84 6.96 -6.93
CA LEU A 153 -6.40 7.07 -5.54
C LEU A 153 -5.15 7.96 -5.42
N VAL A 154 -4.12 7.71 -6.23
CA VAL A 154 -2.88 8.49 -6.20
C VAL A 154 -3.05 9.93 -6.75
N GLY A 155 -4.22 10.23 -7.32
CA GLY A 155 -4.63 11.56 -7.73
C GLY A 155 -5.21 12.41 -6.58
N ILE A 156 -5.59 11.78 -5.47
CA ILE A 156 -6.05 12.50 -4.27
C ILE A 156 -4.87 13.27 -3.66
N ASP A 157 -5.15 14.48 -3.19
CA ASP A 157 -4.18 15.28 -2.46
C ASP A 157 -4.36 15.16 -0.95
N PHE A 158 -3.64 14.19 -0.36
CA PHE A 158 -3.67 13.92 1.07
C PHE A 158 -2.92 14.98 1.90
N CYS A 159 -2.26 15.95 1.25
CA CYS A 159 -1.64 17.05 1.98
C CYS A 159 -2.61 18.13 2.46
N LYS A 160 -3.84 18.14 1.94
CA LYS A 160 -4.86 19.08 2.39
C LYS A 160 -5.27 18.78 3.83
N GLU A 161 -5.73 19.83 4.53
CA GLU A 161 -6.33 19.68 5.84
C GLU A 161 -7.56 18.76 5.75
N ASP A 162 -8.44 19.07 4.79
CA ASP A 162 -9.68 18.37 4.50
C ASP A 162 -9.76 17.87 3.04
N PRO A 163 -10.47 16.77 2.76
CA PRO A 163 -10.68 16.30 1.40
C PRO A 163 -11.60 17.24 0.62
N SER A 164 -11.28 17.48 -0.65
CA SER A 164 -12.19 18.19 -1.56
C SER A 164 -13.43 17.35 -1.87
N ASP A 165 -14.47 17.97 -2.43
CA ASP A 165 -15.68 17.22 -2.86
C ASP A 165 -15.36 16.12 -3.88
N GLU A 166 -14.35 16.34 -4.74
CA GLU A 166 -13.87 15.32 -5.68
C GLU A 166 -13.16 14.17 -4.96
N ASP A 167 -12.27 14.48 -4.01
CA ASP A 167 -11.58 13.47 -3.19
C ASP A 167 -12.60 12.63 -2.40
N LYS A 168 -13.59 13.30 -1.80
CA LYS A 168 -14.69 12.64 -1.07
C LYS A 168 -15.45 11.67 -1.96
N LYS A 169 -15.74 12.08 -3.20
CA LYS A 169 -16.42 11.24 -4.19
C LYS A 169 -15.57 10.01 -4.54
N ILE A 170 -14.27 10.19 -4.80
CA ILE A 170 -13.35 9.09 -5.14
C ILE A 170 -13.27 8.08 -3.99
N LEU A 171 -13.07 8.54 -2.75
CA LEU A 171 -13.00 7.67 -1.57
C LEU A 171 -14.32 6.93 -1.33
N GLY A 172 -15.45 7.63 -1.44
CA GLY A 172 -16.77 7.01 -1.31
C GLY A 172 -17.07 6.00 -2.42
N GLU A 173 -16.61 6.23 -3.66
CA GLU A 173 -16.71 5.25 -4.74
C GLU A 173 -15.89 4.00 -4.45
N MET A 174 -14.65 4.14 -3.96
CA MET A 174 -13.80 3.00 -3.59
C MET A 174 -14.41 2.14 -2.48
N GLN A 175 -14.92 2.78 -1.43
CA GLN A 175 -15.63 2.10 -0.35
C GLN A 175 -16.83 1.30 -0.88
N LYS A 176 -17.66 1.91 -1.74
CA LYS A 176 -18.81 1.23 -2.35
C LYS A 176 -18.42 0.04 -3.23
N LEU A 177 -17.32 0.14 -3.96
CA LEU A 177 -16.81 -0.97 -4.77
C LEU A 177 -16.41 -2.17 -3.91
N PHE A 178 -15.76 -1.94 -2.77
CA PHE A 178 -15.42 -2.98 -1.81
C PHE A 178 -16.67 -3.62 -1.20
N ILE A 179 -17.63 -2.81 -0.72
CA ILE A 179 -18.91 -3.29 -0.18
C ILE A 179 -19.65 -4.15 -1.22
N SER A 180 -19.77 -3.65 -2.46
CA SER A 180 -20.46 -4.37 -3.53
C SER A 180 -19.77 -5.70 -3.88
N ALA A 181 -18.44 -5.76 -3.79
CA ALA A 181 -17.70 -7.00 -3.99
C ALA A 181 -18.03 -8.04 -2.91
N ILE A 182 -18.10 -7.62 -1.65
CA ILE A 182 -18.46 -8.45 -0.51
C ILE A 182 -19.91 -8.93 -0.62
N GLU A 183 -20.86 -8.04 -0.90
CA GLU A 183 -22.29 -8.39 -1.07
C GLU A 183 -22.48 -9.43 -2.17
N THR A 184 -21.83 -9.25 -3.34
CA THR A 184 -21.88 -10.23 -4.43
C THR A 184 -21.30 -11.59 -4.00
N ALA A 185 -20.26 -11.59 -3.16
CA ALA A 185 -19.68 -12.82 -2.66
C ALA A 185 -20.65 -13.55 -1.72
N MET A 186 -21.33 -12.82 -0.83
CA MET A 186 -22.30 -13.39 0.11
C MET A 186 -23.48 -14.10 -0.56
N GLU A 187 -23.87 -13.67 -1.76
CA GLU A 187 -24.95 -14.30 -2.56
C GLU A 187 -24.59 -15.70 -3.07
N LYS A 188 -23.32 -16.09 -3.00
CA LYS A 188 -22.89 -17.39 -3.52
C LYS A 188 -23.26 -18.53 -2.58
N GLU A 189 -23.82 -19.60 -3.15
CA GLU A 189 -24.15 -20.83 -2.44
C GLU A 189 -22.91 -21.62 -1.98
N GLU A 190 -21.75 -21.41 -2.63
CA GLU A 190 -20.51 -22.14 -2.33
C GLU A 190 -19.86 -21.78 -0.99
N TYR A 191 -20.28 -20.68 -0.37
CA TYR A 191 -19.77 -20.23 0.92
C TYR A 191 -20.63 -20.71 2.08
N ASP A 192 -19.97 -21.23 3.11
CA ASP A 192 -20.61 -21.62 4.36
C ASP A 192 -21.09 -20.41 5.17
N GLU A 193 -21.93 -20.68 6.17
CA GLU A 193 -22.57 -19.64 6.99
C GLU A 193 -21.55 -18.86 7.84
N ASP A 194 -20.53 -19.53 8.39
CA ASP A 194 -19.50 -18.89 9.22
C ASP A 194 -18.69 -17.89 8.38
N PHE A 195 -18.37 -18.24 7.15
CA PHE A 195 -17.71 -17.35 6.20
C PHE A 195 -18.59 -16.18 5.81
N LYS A 196 -19.88 -16.41 5.51
CA LYS A 196 -20.85 -15.35 5.22
C LYS A 196 -21.04 -14.40 6.40
N GLU A 197 -21.05 -14.91 7.62
CA GLU A 197 -21.07 -14.09 8.84
C GLU A 197 -19.82 -13.21 8.93
N GLY A 198 -18.63 -13.77 8.65
CA GLY A 198 -17.39 -13.01 8.57
C GLY A 198 -17.42 -11.90 7.50
N LEU A 199 -18.01 -12.19 6.33
CA LEU A 199 -18.21 -11.20 5.27
C LEU A 199 -19.20 -10.09 5.68
N GLU A 200 -20.29 -10.43 6.36
CA GLU A 200 -21.26 -9.44 6.84
C GLU A 200 -20.62 -8.49 7.85
N LYS A 201 -19.85 -9.00 8.81
CA LYS A 201 -19.11 -8.17 9.77
C LYS A 201 -18.08 -7.27 9.07
N SER A 202 -17.38 -7.80 8.06
CA SER A 202 -16.45 -7.00 7.27
C SER A 202 -17.15 -5.88 6.50
N LYS A 203 -18.33 -6.17 5.91
CA LYS A 203 -19.18 -5.17 5.24
C LYS A 203 -19.59 -4.07 6.21
N GLU A 204 -20.08 -4.43 7.40
CA GLU A 204 -20.48 -3.47 8.43
C GLU A 204 -19.32 -2.58 8.87
N LYS A 205 -18.14 -3.16 9.11
CA LYS A 205 -16.92 -2.42 9.42
C LYS A 205 -16.59 -1.41 8.35
N ILE A 206 -16.48 -1.85 7.09
CA ILE A 206 -16.18 -0.98 5.96
C ILE A 206 -17.23 0.12 5.81
N GLN A 207 -18.52 -0.19 5.94
CA GLN A 207 -19.62 0.76 5.80
C GLN A 207 -19.62 1.83 6.91
N ASN A 208 -19.15 1.50 8.11
CA ASN A 208 -19.06 2.42 9.24
C ASN A 208 -17.85 3.38 9.17
N ILE A 209 -16.92 3.18 8.24
CA ILE A 209 -15.81 4.12 8.03
C ILE A 209 -16.35 5.34 7.28
N SER A 210 -16.24 6.54 7.86
CA SER A 210 -16.60 7.76 7.15
C SER A 210 -15.57 8.09 6.06
N VAL A 211 -15.98 8.89 5.08
CA VAL A 211 -15.08 9.38 4.03
C VAL A 211 -13.94 10.21 4.62
N GLU A 212 -14.20 10.98 5.66
CA GLU A 212 -13.19 11.73 6.41
C GLU A 212 -12.18 10.78 7.07
N THR A 213 -12.64 9.67 7.67
CA THR A 213 -11.73 8.66 8.24
C THR A 213 -10.91 7.96 7.15
N LEU A 214 -11.50 7.67 5.98
CA LEU A 214 -10.72 7.15 4.85
C LEU A 214 -9.65 8.16 4.41
N PHE A 215 -9.97 9.44 4.36
CA PHE A 215 -8.99 10.48 4.04
C PHE A 215 -7.85 10.51 5.06
N GLN A 216 -8.15 10.44 6.37
CA GLN A 216 -7.12 10.37 7.42
C GLN A 216 -6.23 9.12 7.28
N LYS A 217 -6.80 7.94 6.98
CA LYS A 217 -6.03 6.71 6.69
C LYS A 217 -5.09 6.89 5.49
N GLY A 218 -5.50 7.69 4.50
CA GLY A 218 -4.63 8.08 3.39
C GLY A 218 -3.49 9.01 3.85
N LYS A 219 -3.77 9.97 4.73
CA LYS A 219 -2.77 10.87 5.33
C LYS A 219 -1.75 10.13 6.17
N GLU A 220 -2.16 9.08 6.90
CA GLU A 220 -1.26 8.20 7.65
C GLU A 220 -0.20 7.55 6.75
N GLY A 221 -0.46 7.42 5.45
CA GLY A 221 0.52 6.96 4.47
C GLY A 221 1.55 7.97 4.03
N LEU A 222 1.38 9.25 4.37
CA LEU A 222 2.45 10.22 4.24
C LEU A 222 3.54 9.85 5.27
N LYS A 223 4.70 9.35 4.81
CA LYS A 223 5.90 9.39 5.68
C LYS A 223 6.10 10.84 6.10
N SER A 224 6.72 11.07 7.28
CA SER A 224 6.88 12.34 8.03
C SER A 224 7.50 13.55 7.30
N TYR A 225 7.21 13.72 6.03
CA TYR A 225 7.54 14.86 5.22
C TYR A 225 6.43 15.87 5.39
N ASP A 226 6.83 17.07 5.79
CA ASP A 226 5.91 18.18 5.90
C ASP A 226 5.20 18.36 4.54
N CYS A 227 3.88 18.51 4.61
CA CYS A 227 3.15 19.09 3.51
C CYS A 227 3.58 20.54 3.42
N ASP A 228 4.75 20.76 2.81
CA ASP A 228 5.35 22.08 2.69
C ASP A 228 4.29 23.07 2.22
N GLU A 229 4.16 24.19 2.93
CA GLU A 229 3.24 25.30 2.63
C GLU A 229 3.50 25.95 1.26
N ALA A 230 4.49 25.47 0.50
CA ALA A 230 5.02 26.06 -0.72
C ALA A 230 4.20 25.77 -2.00
N ASP A 231 3.13 24.97 -1.91
CA ASP A 231 2.19 24.77 -3.03
C ASP A 231 0.95 25.71 -2.94
N ASN A 232 0.95 26.67 -2.00
CA ASN A 232 -0.09 27.70 -1.84
C ASN A 232 0.22 29.05 -2.54
N GLU A 233 0.83 29.03 -3.73
CA GLU A 233 0.93 30.22 -4.60
C GLU A 233 0.33 29.98 -6.00
#